data_AF-A0A528C7Y9-F1
#
_entry.id   AF-A0A528C7Y9-F1
#
_cell.length_a   1.000
_cell.length_b   1.000
_cell.length_c   1.000
_cell.angle_alpha   90.00
_cell.angle_beta   90.00
_cell.angle_gamma   90.00
#
_symmetry.space_group_name_H-M   'P 1'
#
loop_
_entity.id
_entity.type
_entity.pdbx_description
1 polymer ?
#
loop_
_entity_poly.entity_id
_entity_poly.type
_entity_poly.pdbx_seq_one_letter_code
_entity_poly.pdbx_strand_id
1 'polypeptide(L)'
;ICTGRSDFPNQVNNVLCFPYIFRGALDCGASAINEEMKMAAVRAIAALAREEPSDVAARAYSGETPIFGPDFLIPSPFDPRLILRIAPAVAKAACDTGVATRPITDMTVYIDTLNRFVFRSGLVMKPVFTMAKTSSAKRVIYADGEDERVLRAAQVVLEEGIAEPILIGRPHVIEVRLKRYGLRIKPGVDFGLINPEDDPRYRHYVDLLIELAGRRGVTTEAARTMVRTDNTVIAALALKRGDADAMVCGLEGRFER
;
A
#
# COMPACT_ATOMS: atom_id res chain seq x y z
N ILE A 1 -1.97 -24.42 14.55
CA ILE A 1 -1.52 -24.63 15.96
C ILE A 1 -0.28 -23.77 16.17
N CYS A 2 -0.21 -22.98 17.24
CA CYS A 2 0.97 -22.15 17.55
C CYS A 2 2.03 -22.96 18.31
N THR A 3 3.31 -22.60 18.15
CA THR A 3 4.43 -23.36 18.74
C THR A 3 5.56 -22.44 19.20
N GLY A 4 6.37 -22.85 20.18
CA GLY A 4 7.58 -22.11 20.57
C GLY A 4 8.77 -22.30 19.61
N ARG A 5 8.66 -23.25 18.68
CA ARG A 5 9.70 -23.63 17.74
C ARG A 5 9.86 -22.60 16.61
N SER A 6 11.10 -22.21 16.32
CA SER A 6 11.43 -21.22 15.29
C SER A 6 11.37 -21.75 13.85
N ASP A 7 11.35 -23.06 13.68
CA ASP A 7 11.32 -23.75 12.39
C ASP A 7 9.89 -24.01 11.87
N PHE A 8 8.86 -23.54 12.57
CA PHE A 8 7.46 -23.74 12.22
C PHE A 8 6.71 -22.40 12.08
N PRO A 9 5.65 -22.34 11.24
CA PRO A 9 4.76 -21.19 11.21
C PRO A 9 4.05 -21.01 12.56
N ASN A 10 3.57 -19.80 12.83
CA ASN A 10 2.90 -19.45 14.09
C ASN A 10 3.79 -19.59 15.34
N GLN A 11 5.06 -19.16 15.22
CA GLN A 11 5.96 -19.13 16.36
C GLN A 11 5.48 -18.11 17.42
N VAL A 12 5.31 -18.58 18.65
CA VAL A 12 5.12 -17.74 19.84
C VAL A 12 6.50 -17.37 20.38
N ASN A 13 6.87 -16.09 20.30
CA ASN A 13 8.16 -15.59 20.76
C ASN A 13 8.01 -14.22 21.44
N ASN A 14 8.78 -13.99 22.49
CA ASN A 14 8.82 -12.73 23.23
C ASN A 14 9.17 -11.51 22.36
N VAL A 15 9.93 -11.71 21.28
CA VAL A 15 10.25 -10.64 20.32
C VAL A 15 9.00 -9.99 19.71
N LEU A 16 7.88 -10.73 19.67
CA LEU A 16 6.59 -10.24 19.18
C LEU A 16 5.95 -9.19 20.09
N CYS A 17 6.25 -9.21 21.39
CA CYS A 17 5.53 -8.39 22.37
C CYS A 17 6.44 -7.49 23.22
N PHE A 18 7.62 -7.97 23.64
CA PHE A 18 8.47 -7.25 24.61
C PHE A 18 8.88 -5.86 24.13
N PRO A 19 9.44 -5.66 22.92
CA PRO A 19 9.88 -4.34 22.49
C PRO A 19 8.75 -3.29 22.55
N TYR A 20 7.52 -3.72 22.26
CA TYR A 20 6.37 -2.83 22.10
C TYR A 20 5.63 -2.59 23.41
N ILE A 21 5.54 -3.60 24.29
CA ILE A 21 5.06 -3.43 25.67
C ILE A 21 5.97 -2.43 26.40
N PHE A 22 7.28 -2.62 26.33
CA PHE A 22 8.22 -1.71 26.96
C PHE A 22 8.14 -0.31 26.35
N ARG A 23 7.97 -0.19 25.02
CA ARG A 23 7.79 1.13 24.39
C ARG A 23 6.59 1.88 24.96
N GLY A 24 5.41 1.26 24.98
CA GLY A 24 4.20 1.89 25.53
C GLY A 24 4.33 2.23 27.01
N ALA A 25 4.89 1.31 27.80
CA ALA A 25 5.13 1.51 29.22
C ALA A 25 6.11 2.65 29.52
N LEU A 26 7.24 2.71 28.82
CA LEU A 26 8.26 3.75 29.02
C LEU A 26 7.77 5.13 28.55
N ASP A 27 7.02 5.19 27.44
CA ASP A 27 6.52 6.45 26.90
C ASP A 27 5.55 7.13 27.88
N CYS A 28 4.66 6.37 28.51
CA CYS A 28 3.74 6.88 29.54
C CYS A 28 4.32 6.89 30.97
N GLY A 29 5.58 6.49 31.14
CA GLY A 29 6.22 6.41 32.46
C GLY A 29 5.50 5.45 33.42
N ALA A 30 5.06 4.29 32.94
CA ALA A 30 4.39 3.30 33.77
C ALA A 30 5.29 2.84 34.92
N SER A 31 4.76 2.83 36.14
CA SER A 31 5.47 2.35 37.34
C SER A 31 5.54 0.82 37.43
N ALA A 32 4.67 0.12 36.70
CA ALA A 32 4.61 -1.34 36.63
C ALA A 32 4.02 -1.81 35.29
N ILE A 33 4.23 -3.09 34.95
CA ILE A 33 3.50 -3.79 33.88
C ILE A 33 2.45 -4.71 34.52
N ASN A 34 1.18 -4.35 34.42
CA ASN A 34 0.07 -5.13 34.99
C ASN A 34 -0.61 -6.07 33.97
N GLU A 35 -1.61 -6.82 34.43
CA GLU A 35 -2.34 -7.79 33.60
C GLU A 35 -3.17 -7.12 32.50
N GLU A 36 -3.72 -5.94 32.76
CA GLU A 36 -4.48 -5.15 31.80
C GLU A 36 -3.60 -4.71 30.62
N MET A 37 -2.37 -4.29 30.88
CA MET A 37 -1.38 -3.97 29.85
C MET A 37 -1.01 -5.20 29.01
N LYS A 38 -0.80 -6.37 29.64
CA LYS A 38 -0.54 -7.63 28.92
C LYS A 38 -1.73 -8.02 28.05
N MET A 39 -2.95 -7.91 28.59
CA MET A 39 -4.18 -8.20 27.87
C MET A 39 -4.38 -7.25 26.68
N ALA A 40 -4.07 -5.96 26.85
CA ALA A 40 -4.12 -4.97 25.78
C ALA A 40 -3.14 -5.32 24.65
N ALA A 41 -1.91 -5.74 24.98
CA ALA A 41 -0.94 -6.19 23.99
C ALA A 41 -1.42 -7.43 23.22
N VAL A 42 -1.97 -8.44 23.92
CA VAL A 42 -2.50 -9.66 23.29
C VAL A 42 -3.66 -9.32 22.34
N ARG A 43 -4.59 -8.45 22.75
CA ARG A 43 -5.70 -8.01 21.90
C ARG A 43 -5.20 -7.25 20.67
N ALA A 44 -4.19 -6.39 20.83
CA ALA A 44 -3.60 -5.64 19.73
C ALA A 44 -2.92 -6.56 18.71
N ILE A 45 -2.18 -7.58 19.17
CA ILE A 45 -1.56 -8.59 18.31
C ILE A 45 -2.63 -9.39 17.56
N ALA A 46 -3.68 -9.84 18.26
CA ALA A 46 -4.75 -10.62 17.66
C ALA A 46 -5.55 -9.82 16.62
N ALA A 47 -5.77 -8.52 16.87
CA ALA A 47 -6.38 -7.63 15.89
C ALA A 47 -5.48 -7.45 14.66
N LEU A 48 -4.19 -7.19 14.87
CA LEU A 48 -3.22 -7.01 13.78
C LEU A 48 -3.09 -8.25 12.90
N ALA A 49 -3.15 -9.45 13.47
CA ALA A 49 -3.12 -10.70 12.72
C ALA A 49 -4.27 -10.81 11.69
N ARG A 50 -5.39 -10.14 11.96
CA ARG A 50 -6.59 -10.12 11.11
C ARG A 50 -6.66 -8.92 10.17
N GLU A 51 -5.72 -7.98 10.28
CA GLU A 51 -5.60 -6.85 9.35
C GLU A 51 -4.90 -7.29 8.05
N GLU A 52 -5.27 -6.68 6.92
CA GLU A 52 -4.61 -6.92 5.64
C GLU A 52 -3.11 -6.59 5.73
N PRO A 53 -2.18 -7.46 5.29
CA PRO A 53 -0.75 -7.18 5.37
C PRO A 53 -0.37 -5.95 4.55
N SER A 54 0.36 -5.02 5.15
CA SER A 54 0.94 -3.88 4.40
C SER A 54 2.08 -4.38 3.50
N ASP A 55 2.40 -3.64 2.44
CA ASP A 55 3.51 -3.99 1.52
C ASP A 55 4.84 -4.23 2.24
N VAL A 56 5.09 -3.49 3.33
CA VAL A 56 6.31 -3.65 4.14
C VAL A 56 6.26 -4.94 4.98
N ALA A 57 5.08 -5.29 5.50
CA ALA A 57 4.88 -6.55 6.21
C ALA A 57 4.93 -7.75 5.25
N ALA A 58 4.40 -7.63 4.03
CA ALA A 58 4.48 -8.66 3.00
C ALA A 58 5.93 -8.94 2.58
N ARG A 59 6.77 -7.89 2.45
CA ARG A 59 8.21 -8.04 2.17
C ARG A 59 9.02 -8.68 3.29
N ALA A 60 8.52 -8.67 4.52
CA ALA A 60 9.14 -9.40 5.64
C ALA A 60 8.96 -10.92 5.50
N TYR A 61 8.12 -11.37 4.57
CA TYR A 61 7.92 -12.76 4.21
C TYR A 61 8.53 -13.04 2.83
N SER A 62 9.35 -14.09 2.75
CA SER A 62 9.87 -14.61 1.49
C SER A 62 8.80 -15.47 0.81
N GLY A 63 7.78 -14.86 0.19
CA GLY A 63 6.74 -15.62 -0.53
C GLY A 63 5.38 -14.93 -0.64
N GLU A 64 4.31 -15.74 -0.67
CA GLU A 64 2.93 -15.26 -0.74
C GLU A 64 2.55 -14.45 0.50
N THR A 65 1.74 -13.40 0.30
CA THR A 65 1.25 -12.55 1.39
C THR A 65 0.31 -13.38 2.28
N PRO A 66 0.69 -13.69 3.53
CA PRO A 66 -0.08 -14.62 4.32
C PRO A 66 -1.38 -13.98 4.81
N ILE A 67 -2.50 -14.66 4.56
CA ILE A 67 -3.84 -14.26 4.99
C ILE A 67 -4.15 -14.98 6.31
N PHE A 68 -4.82 -14.31 7.25
CA PHE A 68 -5.24 -14.93 8.50
C PHE A 68 -5.95 -16.27 8.27
N GLY A 69 -5.42 -17.34 8.87
CA GLY A 69 -5.86 -18.70 8.61
C GLY A 69 -5.10 -19.74 9.43
N PRO A 70 -5.35 -21.04 9.20
CA PRO A 70 -4.73 -22.13 9.97
C PRO A 70 -3.19 -22.07 9.99
N ASP A 71 -2.62 -21.59 8.89
CA ASP A 71 -1.17 -21.48 8.66
C ASP A 71 -0.61 -20.09 9.03
N PHE A 72 -1.48 -19.12 9.34
CA PHE A 72 -1.10 -17.76 9.72
C PHE A 72 -2.06 -17.18 10.79
N LEU A 73 -1.70 -17.39 12.04
CA LEU A 73 -2.43 -17.01 13.25
C LEU A 73 -1.74 -15.87 14.01
N ILE A 74 -0.42 -15.72 13.82
CA ILE A 74 0.43 -14.77 14.54
C ILE A 74 1.22 -13.94 13.51
N PRO A 75 1.24 -12.60 13.63
CA PRO A 75 1.97 -11.75 12.69
C PRO A 75 3.49 -11.91 12.81
N SER A 76 4.23 -11.45 11.80
CA SER A 76 5.69 -11.54 11.77
C SER A 76 6.28 -10.80 12.95
N PRO A 77 7.31 -11.33 13.63
CA PRO A 77 8.03 -10.56 14.65
C PRO A 77 8.66 -9.27 14.08
N PHE A 78 8.85 -9.20 12.75
CA PHE A 78 9.41 -8.04 12.05
C PHE A 78 8.35 -7.17 11.37
N ASP A 79 7.06 -7.39 11.64
CA ASP A 79 5.99 -6.54 11.10
C ASP A 79 6.11 -5.13 11.71
N PRO A 80 6.40 -4.08 10.91
CA PRO A 80 6.57 -2.72 11.42
C PRO A 80 5.31 -2.14 12.06
N ARG A 81 4.14 -2.74 11.83
CA ARG A 81 2.86 -2.31 12.43
C ARG A 81 2.72 -2.71 13.89
N LEU A 82 3.52 -3.66 14.39
CA LEU A 82 3.44 -4.13 15.77
C LEU A 82 3.58 -2.99 16.78
N ILE A 83 4.56 -2.11 16.61
CA ILE A 83 4.75 -0.95 17.49
C ILE A 83 3.57 0.03 17.42
N LEU A 84 2.95 0.19 16.24
CA LEU A 84 1.84 1.11 16.01
C LEU A 84 0.52 0.63 16.61
N ARG A 85 0.40 -0.66 16.93
CA ARG A 85 -0.78 -1.25 17.56
C ARG A 85 -0.56 -1.50 19.04
N ILE A 86 0.56 -2.14 19.40
CA ILE A 86 0.81 -2.62 20.76
C ILE A 86 1.19 -1.47 21.68
N ALA A 87 2.13 -0.60 21.31
CA ALA A 87 2.59 0.46 22.20
C ALA A 87 1.46 1.44 22.60
N PRO A 88 0.60 1.91 21.68
CA PRO A 88 -0.59 2.70 22.02
C PRO A 88 -1.58 1.96 22.91
N ALA A 89 -1.87 0.68 22.64
CA ALA A 89 -2.79 -0.11 23.44
C ALA A 89 -2.28 -0.29 24.88
N VAL A 90 -0.99 -0.55 25.04
CA VAL A 90 -0.33 -0.70 26.34
C VAL A 90 -0.28 0.62 27.10
N ALA A 91 0.09 1.72 26.44
CA ALA A 91 0.12 3.04 27.06
C ALA A 91 -1.28 3.48 27.53
N LYS A 92 -2.31 3.22 26.71
CA LYS A 92 -3.70 3.47 27.09
C LYS A 92 -4.10 2.65 28.32
N ALA A 93 -3.81 1.35 28.33
CA ALA A 93 -4.10 0.49 29.48
C ALA A 93 -3.39 0.98 30.75
N ALA A 94 -2.13 1.41 30.65
CA ALA A 94 -1.39 1.97 31.77
C ALA A 94 -2.03 3.25 32.34
N CYS A 95 -2.57 4.10 31.46
CA CYS A 95 -3.32 5.30 31.86
C CYS A 95 -4.65 4.92 32.52
N ASP A 96 -5.41 4.01 31.92
CA ASP A 96 -6.72 3.57 32.40
C ASP A 96 -6.62 2.90 33.78
N THR A 97 -5.54 2.16 34.06
CA THR A 97 -5.29 1.53 35.37
C THR A 97 -4.54 2.42 36.36
N GLY A 98 -4.21 3.67 36.00
CA GLY A 98 -3.56 4.63 36.90
C GLY A 98 -2.09 4.33 37.24
N VAL A 99 -1.41 3.47 36.48
CA VAL A 99 0.02 3.17 36.69
C VAL A 99 0.95 4.08 35.87
N ALA A 100 0.40 4.83 34.91
CA ALA A 100 1.14 5.82 34.11
C ALA A 100 1.45 7.09 34.93
N THR A 101 2.73 7.36 35.18
CA THR A 101 3.16 8.60 35.86
C THR A 101 3.18 9.82 34.92
N ARG A 102 3.25 9.58 33.60
CA ARG A 102 3.14 10.59 32.56
C ARG A 102 2.10 10.15 31.51
N PRO A 103 0.79 10.28 31.82
CA PRO A 103 -0.26 9.84 30.91
C PRO A 103 -0.19 10.52 29.55
N ILE A 104 -0.50 9.77 28.49
CA ILE A 104 -0.56 10.30 27.12
C ILE A 104 -1.90 11.00 26.95
N THR A 105 -1.88 12.31 26.77
CA THR A 105 -3.09 13.15 26.66
C THR A 105 -3.76 13.06 25.30
N ASP A 106 -2.97 12.94 24.23
CA ASP A 106 -3.44 12.79 22.86
C ASP A 106 -2.84 11.56 22.20
N MET A 107 -3.66 10.51 22.09
CA MET A 107 -3.27 9.25 21.48
C MET A 107 -3.01 9.37 19.98
N THR A 108 -3.68 10.30 19.30
CA THR A 108 -3.49 10.54 17.86
C THR A 108 -2.10 11.11 17.60
N VAL A 109 -1.67 12.09 18.39
CA VAL A 109 -0.32 12.67 18.31
C VAL A 109 0.76 11.63 18.68
N TYR A 110 0.49 10.79 19.68
CA TYR A 110 1.39 9.72 20.06
C TYR A 110 1.58 8.68 18.93
N ILE A 111 0.49 8.22 18.33
CA ILE A 111 0.53 7.31 17.17
C ILE A 111 1.27 7.95 16.00
N ASP A 112 1.04 9.25 15.71
CA ASP A 112 1.80 9.96 14.68
C ASP A 112 3.31 9.97 15.01
N THR A 113 3.69 10.17 16.27
CA THR A 113 5.09 10.14 16.71
C THR A 113 5.74 8.77 16.50
N LEU A 114 5.03 7.68 16.83
CA LEU A 114 5.51 6.33 16.57
C LEU A 114 5.63 6.04 15.06
N ASN A 115 4.65 6.48 14.26
CA ASN A 115 4.70 6.36 12.80
C ASN A 115 5.96 7.01 12.21
N ARG A 116 6.34 8.18 12.72
CA ARG A 116 7.57 8.89 12.32
C ARG A 116 8.85 8.08 12.60
N PHE A 117 8.86 7.31 13.68
CA PHE A 117 10.02 6.52 14.10
C PHE A 117 10.19 5.26 13.23
N VAL A 118 9.07 4.61 12.88
CA VAL A 118 9.03 3.38 12.07
C VAL A 118 9.29 3.66 10.60
N PHE A 119 8.65 4.68 10.06
CA PHE A 119 8.74 5.05 8.66
C PHE A 119 9.57 6.32 8.52
N ARG A 120 10.88 6.27 8.79
CA ARG A 120 11.78 7.44 8.65
C ARG A 120 11.67 8.13 7.27
N SER A 121 11.25 7.40 6.23
CA SER A 121 10.97 7.95 4.88
C SER A 121 9.58 8.63 4.74
N GLY A 122 8.63 8.36 5.64
CA GLY A 122 7.26 8.88 5.59
C GLY A 122 7.11 10.34 6.00
N LEU A 123 8.03 10.87 6.83
CA LEU A 123 8.00 12.28 7.25
C LEU A 123 8.25 13.27 6.12
N VAL A 124 9.14 12.92 5.18
CA VAL A 124 9.43 13.75 4.01
C VAL A 124 8.24 13.79 3.05
N MET A 125 7.49 12.68 2.96
CA MET A 125 6.34 12.54 2.05
C MET A 125 5.03 13.10 2.62
N LYS A 126 4.90 13.29 3.95
CA LYS A 126 3.65 13.76 4.58
C LYS A 126 3.14 15.11 4.03
N PRO A 127 3.99 16.14 3.81
CA PRO A 127 3.55 17.36 3.14
C PRO A 127 3.09 17.12 1.70
N VAL A 128 3.81 16.25 0.97
CA VAL A 128 3.48 15.89 -0.42
C VAL A 128 2.10 15.22 -0.50
N PHE A 129 1.82 14.24 0.36
CA PHE A 129 0.50 13.60 0.41
C PHE A 129 -0.61 14.57 0.80
N THR A 130 -0.36 15.47 1.77
CA THR A 130 -1.34 16.51 2.15
C THR A 130 -1.67 17.41 0.95
N MET A 131 -0.65 17.84 0.20
CA MET A 131 -0.84 18.65 -1.01
C MET A 131 -1.56 17.88 -2.13
N ALA A 132 -1.24 16.60 -2.32
CA ALA A 132 -1.90 15.76 -3.30
C ALA A 132 -3.40 15.60 -2.98
N LYS A 133 -3.74 15.36 -1.71
CA LYS A 133 -5.14 15.23 -1.26
C LYS A 133 -5.97 16.50 -1.51
N THR A 134 -5.37 17.69 -1.45
CA THR A 134 -6.05 18.98 -1.69
C THR A 134 -5.95 19.49 -3.13
N SER A 135 -5.17 18.82 -3.99
CA SER A 135 -5.01 19.18 -5.40
C SER A 135 -6.30 19.01 -6.20
N SER A 136 -6.51 19.86 -7.20
CA SER A 136 -7.55 19.65 -8.24
C SER A 136 -7.10 18.70 -9.34
N ALA A 137 -5.79 18.57 -9.56
CA ALA A 137 -5.19 17.60 -10.47
C ALA A 137 -5.05 16.27 -9.74
N LYS A 138 -6.00 15.36 -9.97
CA LYS A 138 -6.08 14.06 -9.27
C LYS A 138 -6.06 12.86 -10.19
N ARG A 139 -6.25 13.01 -11.51
CA ARG A 139 -6.32 11.87 -12.42
C ARG A 139 -4.92 11.38 -12.73
N VAL A 140 -4.55 10.21 -12.23
CA VAL A 140 -3.19 9.66 -12.36
C VAL A 140 -3.23 8.33 -13.12
N ILE A 141 -2.56 8.29 -14.27
CA ILE A 141 -2.44 7.06 -15.06
C ILE A 141 -1.34 6.17 -14.49
N TYR A 142 -1.61 4.88 -14.35
CA TYR A 142 -0.62 3.86 -14.07
C TYR A 142 -0.48 2.95 -15.29
N ALA A 143 0.68 3.03 -15.95
CA ALA A 143 0.94 2.29 -17.20
C ALA A 143 1.00 0.77 -16.96
N ASP A 144 1.57 0.34 -15.84
CA ASP A 144 1.74 -1.07 -15.50
C ASP A 144 0.53 -1.60 -14.70
N GLY A 145 -0.68 -1.29 -15.16
CA GLY A 145 -1.94 -1.50 -14.42
C GLY A 145 -2.31 -2.96 -14.14
N GLU A 146 -1.64 -3.92 -14.78
CA GLU A 146 -1.80 -5.34 -14.44
C GLU A 146 -0.89 -5.76 -13.27
N ASP A 147 0.21 -5.06 -12.96
CA ASP A 147 1.19 -5.46 -11.93
C ASP A 147 0.60 -5.42 -10.51
N GLU A 148 0.94 -6.41 -9.67
CA GLU A 148 0.46 -6.51 -8.29
C GLU A 148 0.76 -5.25 -7.47
N ARG A 149 1.97 -4.70 -7.61
CA ARG A 149 2.42 -3.53 -6.84
C ARG A 149 1.59 -2.30 -7.20
N VAL A 150 1.23 -2.17 -8.48
CA VAL A 150 0.38 -1.09 -8.97
C VAL A 150 -1.05 -1.25 -8.50
N LEU A 151 -1.61 -2.46 -8.56
CA LEU A 151 -2.97 -2.73 -8.09
C LEU A 151 -3.12 -2.44 -6.58
N ARG A 152 -2.13 -2.84 -5.77
CA ARG A 152 -2.09 -2.50 -4.34
C ARG A 152 -1.97 -1.00 -4.11
N ALA A 153 -1.07 -0.33 -4.84
CA ALA A 153 -0.91 1.11 -4.75
C ALA A 153 -2.20 1.86 -5.12
N ALA A 154 -2.91 1.42 -6.16
CA ALA A 154 -4.18 2.01 -6.58
C ALA A 154 -5.25 1.93 -5.48
N GLN A 155 -5.35 0.81 -4.76
CA GLN A 155 -6.27 0.68 -3.63
C GLN A 155 -5.92 1.68 -2.52
N VAL A 156 -4.65 1.76 -2.12
CA VAL A 156 -4.22 2.70 -1.06
C VAL A 156 -4.47 4.15 -1.48
N VAL A 157 -4.20 4.50 -2.73
CA VAL A 157 -4.42 5.84 -3.28
C VAL A 157 -5.90 6.24 -3.22
N LEU A 158 -6.79 5.28 -3.50
CA LEU A 158 -8.25 5.48 -3.40
C LEU A 158 -8.71 5.61 -1.96
N GLU A 159 -8.32 4.67 -1.08
CA GLU A 159 -8.71 4.66 0.33
C GLU A 159 -8.25 5.93 1.07
N GLU A 160 -7.05 6.42 0.74
CA GLU A 160 -6.49 7.63 1.34
C GLU A 160 -6.96 8.92 0.66
N GLY A 161 -7.68 8.85 -0.46
CA GLY A 161 -8.17 10.00 -1.22
C GLY A 161 -7.06 10.85 -1.84
N ILE A 162 -5.93 10.22 -2.17
CA ILE A 162 -4.72 10.90 -2.70
C ILE A 162 -4.93 11.31 -4.16
N ALA A 163 -5.48 10.41 -4.98
CA ALA A 163 -5.67 10.60 -6.41
C ALA A 163 -6.79 9.69 -6.95
N GLU A 164 -7.18 9.93 -8.21
CA GLU A 164 -8.12 9.16 -9.01
C GLU A 164 -7.33 8.31 -10.01
N PRO A 165 -7.04 7.04 -9.70
CA PRO A 165 -6.23 6.20 -10.57
C PRO A 165 -6.94 5.84 -11.87
N ILE A 166 -6.16 5.81 -12.95
CA ILE A 166 -6.54 5.28 -14.25
C ILE A 166 -5.54 4.17 -14.61
N LEU A 167 -5.97 2.92 -14.59
CA LEU A 167 -5.08 1.78 -14.87
C LEU A 167 -5.07 1.45 -16.37
N ILE A 168 -3.90 1.16 -16.91
CA ILE A 168 -3.76 0.59 -18.26
C ILE A 168 -3.59 -0.91 -18.14
N GLY A 169 -4.47 -1.66 -18.78
CA GLY A 169 -4.39 -3.11 -18.79
C GLY A 169 -5.69 -3.77 -19.25
N ARG A 170 -5.63 -5.08 -19.41
CA ARG A 170 -6.77 -5.86 -19.89
C ARG A 170 -7.78 -6.05 -18.75
N PRO A 171 -9.08 -5.76 -18.97
CA PRO A 171 -10.10 -5.84 -17.93
C PRO A 171 -10.13 -7.20 -17.22
N HIS A 172 -10.12 -8.29 -17.99
CA HIS A 172 -10.19 -9.65 -17.44
C HIS A 172 -8.94 -10.02 -16.61
N VAL A 173 -7.75 -9.54 -16.99
CA VAL A 173 -6.51 -9.81 -16.24
C VAL A 173 -6.53 -9.06 -14.91
N ILE A 174 -6.92 -7.79 -14.94
CA ILE A 174 -7.03 -6.96 -13.74
C ILE A 174 -8.05 -7.56 -12.79
N GLU A 175 -9.25 -7.93 -13.25
CA GLU A 175 -10.28 -8.55 -12.39
C GLU A 175 -9.80 -9.85 -11.72
N VAL A 176 -9.11 -10.73 -12.46
CA VAL A 176 -8.55 -11.97 -11.91
C VAL A 176 -7.48 -11.66 -10.85
N ARG A 177 -6.60 -10.69 -11.12
CA ARG A 177 -5.54 -10.29 -10.19
C ARG A 177 -6.09 -9.61 -8.94
N LEU A 178 -7.08 -8.73 -9.08
CA LEU A 178 -7.78 -8.11 -7.94
C LEU A 178 -8.37 -9.18 -7.01
N LYS A 179 -9.07 -10.18 -7.56
CA LYS A 179 -9.60 -11.32 -6.78
C LYS A 179 -8.50 -12.14 -6.12
N ARG A 180 -7.43 -12.45 -6.87
CA ARG A 180 -6.28 -13.23 -6.36
C ARG A 180 -5.60 -12.54 -5.18
N TYR A 181 -5.46 -11.22 -5.23
CA TYR A 181 -4.79 -10.42 -4.21
C TYR A 181 -5.72 -9.93 -3.10
N GLY A 182 -7.01 -10.29 -3.14
CA GLY A 182 -8.00 -9.88 -2.15
C GLY A 182 -8.32 -8.38 -2.16
N LEU A 183 -8.10 -7.70 -3.29
CA LEU A 183 -8.33 -6.26 -3.43
C LEU A 183 -9.82 -5.97 -3.67
N ARG A 184 -10.32 -4.89 -3.07
CA ARG A 184 -11.76 -4.57 -3.02
C ARG A 184 -12.20 -3.62 -4.11
N ILE A 185 -11.25 -2.91 -4.73
CA ILE A 185 -11.50 -1.93 -5.79
C ILE A 185 -12.02 -2.60 -7.07
N LYS A 186 -12.86 -1.88 -7.82
CA LYS A 186 -13.53 -2.37 -9.02
C LYS A 186 -13.29 -1.45 -10.22
N PRO A 187 -12.94 -2.01 -11.39
CA PRO A 187 -12.77 -1.24 -12.61
C PRO A 187 -14.08 -0.56 -13.04
N GLY A 188 -14.01 0.69 -13.46
CA GLY A 188 -15.17 1.47 -13.93
C GLY A 188 -16.09 2.01 -12.83
N VAL A 189 -15.84 1.63 -11.56
CA VAL A 189 -16.53 2.17 -10.39
C VAL A 189 -15.56 2.98 -9.54
N ASP A 190 -14.49 2.34 -9.08
CA ASP A 190 -13.52 2.98 -8.18
C ASP A 190 -12.37 3.63 -8.95
N PHE A 191 -12.02 3.11 -10.13
CA PHE A 191 -10.92 3.62 -10.94
C PHE A 191 -11.22 3.56 -12.44
N GLY A 192 -10.58 4.45 -13.21
CA GLY A 192 -10.66 4.48 -14.66
C GLY A 192 -9.83 3.37 -15.30
N LEU A 193 -10.25 2.87 -16.47
CA LEU A 193 -9.53 1.82 -17.18
C LEU A 193 -9.25 2.26 -18.62
N ILE A 194 -8.02 2.02 -19.09
CA ILE A 194 -7.67 2.10 -20.50
C ILE A 194 -7.31 0.69 -20.95
N ASN A 195 -8.09 0.14 -21.88
CA ASN A 195 -7.90 -1.23 -22.36
C ASN A 195 -7.03 -1.23 -23.63
N PRO A 196 -5.81 -1.78 -23.60
CA PRO A 196 -4.95 -1.83 -24.79
C PRO A 196 -5.54 -2.63 -25.96
N GLU A 197 -6.42 -3.60 -25.67
CA GLU A 197 -7.00 -4.49 -26.69
C GLU A 197 -8.21 -3.86 -27.40
N ASP A 198 -9.05 -3.14 -26.64
CA ASP A 198 -10.31 -2.57 -27.12
C ASP A 198 -10.68 -1.30 -26.34
N ASP A 199 -10.20 -0.15 -26.82
CA ASP A 199 -10.53 1.17 -26.28
C ASP A 199 -11.11 2.08 -27.39
N PRO A 200 -12.22 2.79 -27.13
CA PRO A 200 -12.83 3.67 -28.13
C PRO A 200 -11.91 4.81 -28.58
N ARG A 201 -10.93 5.21 -27.76
CA ARG A 201 -9.95 6.26 -28.07
C ARG A 201 -8.80 5.78 -28.94
N TYR A 202 -8.70 4.48 -29.23
CA TYR A 202 -7.60 3.87 -29.97
C TYR A 202 -7.24 4.62 -31.27
N ARG A 203 -8.24 4.92 -32.11
CA ARG A 203 -8.01 5.63 -33.38
C ARG A 203 -7.37 6.99 -33.14
N HIS A 204 -7.88 7.74 -32.18
CA HIS A 204 -7.37 9.05 -31.82
C HIS A 204 -5.95 8.99 -31.24
N TYR A 205 -5.60 7.95 -30.51
CA TYR A 205 -4.23 7.74 -30.02
C TYR A 205 -3.25 7.48 -31.18
N VAL A 206 -3.64 6.65 -32.15
CA VAL A 206 -2.82 6.39 -33.35
C VAL A 206 -2.61 7.66 -34.17
N ASP A 207 -3.68 8.42 -34.42
CA ASP A 207 -3.61 9.67 -35.20
C ASP A 207 -2.70 10.70 -34.52
N LEU A 208 -2.84 10.86 -33.19
CA LEU A 208 -2.00 11.76 -32.41
C LEU A 208 -0.53 11.32 -32.40
N LEU A 209 -0.26 10.02 -32.30
CA LEU A 209 1.11 9.52 -32.34
C LEU A 209 1.77 9.79 -33.70
N ILE A 210 1.01 9.67 -34.79
CA ILE A 210 1.50 9.98 -36.14
C ILE A 210 1.72 11.49 -36.31
N GLU A 211 0.83 12.32 -35.81
CA GLU A 211 1.00 13.78 -35.83
C GLU A 211 2.32 14.18 -35.12
N LEU A 212 2.61 13.57 -33.98
CA LEU A 212 3.77 13.90 -33.16
C LEU A 212 5.08 13.28 -33.68
N ALA A 213 5.05 12.03 -34.13
CA ALA A 213 6.24 11.23 -34.41
C ALA A 213 6.41 10.82 -35.88
N GLY A 214 5.45 11.13 -36.74
CA GLY A 214 5.51 10.79 -38.17
C GLY A 214 6.72 11.41 -38.87
N ARG A 215 7.06 12.67 -38.53
CA ARG A 215 8.28 13.35 -39.03
C ARG A 215 9.58 12.72 -38.54
N ARG A 216 9.53 11.87 -37.52
CA ARG A 216 10.67 11.10 -36.99
C ARG A 216 10.72 9.67 -37.53
N GLY A 217 9.92 9.37 -38.56
CA GLY A 217 9.93 8.07 -39.25
C GLY A 217 8.93 7.05 -38.72
N VAL A 218 8.02 7.42 -37.81
CA VAL A 218 6.96 6.52 -37.36
C VAL A 218 5.89 6.37 -38.45
N THR A 219 5.73 5.15 -38.96
CA THR A 219 4.67 4.81 -39.92
C THR A 219 3.35 4.54 -39.22
N THR A 220 2.22 4.63 -39.94
CA THR A 220 0.88 4.33 -39.39
C THR A 220 0.81 2.93 -38.78
N GLU A 221 1.39 1.93 -39.43
CA GLU A 221 1.42 0.55 -38.93
C GLU A 221 2.28 0.40 -37.67
N ALA A 222 3.42 1.10 -37.60
CA ALA A 222 4.23 1.15 -36.39
C ALA A 222 3.48 1.83 -35.24
N ALA A 223 2.78 2.94 -35.50
CA ALA A 223 1.94 3.62 -34.51
C ALA A 223 0.80 2.74 -34.01
N ARG A 224 0.08 2.04 -34.91
CA ARG A 224 -0.96 1.07 -34.54
C ARG A 224 -0.44 -0.02 -33.61
N THR A 225 0.77 -0.52 -33.89
CA THR A 225 1.44 -1.54 -33.07
C THR A 225 1.80 -0.98 -31.71
N MET A 226 2.51 0.17 -31.66
CA MET A 226 2.94 0.79 -30.40
C MET A 226 1.76 1.09 -29.46
N VAL A 227 0.67 1.65 -29.99
CA VAL A 227 -0.53 1.96 -29.19
C VAL A 227 -1.23 0.70 -28.65
N ARG A 228 -0.96 -0.49 -29.21
CA ARG A 228 -1.51 -1.76 -28.69
C ARG A 228 -0.59 -2.48 -27.70
N THR A 229 0.72 -2.32 -27.86
CA THR A 229 1.71 -3.15 -27.17
C THR A 229 2.48 -2.42 -26.08
N ASP A 230 2.51 -1.09 -26.11
CA ASP A 230 3.29 -0.29 -25.18
C ASP A 230 2.38 0.57 -24.30
N ASN A 231 2.17 0.11 -23.07
CA ASN A 231 1.33 0.80 -22.10
C ASN A 231 1.88 2.19 -21.75
N THR A 232 3.19 2.40 -21.81
CA THR A 232 3.80 3.70 -21.54
C THR A 232 3.47 4.68 -22.66
N VAL A 233 3.45 4.23 -23.92
CA VAL A 233 2.99 5.04 -25.05
C VAL A 233 1.51 5.39 -24.89
N ILE A 234 0.66 4.44 -24.52
CA ILE A 234 -0.77 4.70 -24.27
C ILE A 234 -0.93 5.76 -23.17
N ALA A 235 -0.22 5.62 -22.05
CA ALA A 235 -0.26 6.58 -20.94
C ALA A 235 0.19 7.98 -21.35
N ALA A 236 1.27 8.08 -22.12
CA ALA A 236 1.80 9.36 -22.60
C ALA A 236 0.83 10.06 -23.56
N LEU A 237 0.16 9.30 -24.44
CA LEU A 237 -0.84 9.82 -25.37
C LEU A 237 -2.10 10.30 -24.63
N ALA A 238 -2.59 9.53 -23.67
CA ALA A 238 -3.72 9.91 -22.82
C ALA A 238 -3.42 11.18 -22.02
N LEU A 239 -2.22 11.28 -21.42
CA LEU A 239 -1.77 12.49 -20.71
C LEU A 239 -1.69 13.69 -21.67
N LYS A 240 -1.12 13.51 -22.87
CA LYS A 240 -1.00 14.58 -23.87
C LYS A 240 -2.35 15.14 -24.33
N ARG A 241 -3.40 14.32 -24.30
CA ARG A 241 -4.78 14.69 -24.64
C ARG A 241 -5.54 15.37 -23.50
N GLY A 242 -5.00 15.36 -22.29
CA GLY A 242 -5.68 15.86 -21.09
C GLY A 242 -6.69 14.88 -20.48
N ASP A 243 -6.62 13.61 -20.87
CA ASP A 243 -7.45 12.54 -20.28
C ASP A 243 -7.07 12.30 -18.81
N ALA A 244 -5.86 12.68 -18.41
CA ALA A 244 -5.34 12.64 -17.05
C ALA A 244 -4.41 13.82 -16.76
N ASP A 245 -4.00 13.97 -15.50
CA ASP A 245 -3.15 15.07 -15.01
C ASP A 245 -1.69 14.63 -14.79
N ALA A 246 -1.45 13.34 -14.55
CA ALA A 246 -0.12 12.76 -14.42
C ALA A 246 -0.10 11.30 -14.90
N MET A 247 1.10 10.76 -15.11
CA MET A 247 1.31 9.33 -15.35
C MET A 247 2.48 8.78 -14.54
N VAL A 248 2.41 7.50 -14.17
CA VAL A 248 3.45 6.72 -13.50
C VAL A 248 3.70 5.44 -14.33
N CYS A 249 4.96 5.18 -14.64
CA CYS A 249 5.42 4.03 -15.43
C CYS A 249 6.83 3.61 -15.00
N GLY A 250 7.31 2.49 -15.54
CA GLY A 250 8.71 2.08 -15.43
C GLY A 250 8.95 0.83 -14.58
N LEU A 251 7.90 0.04 -14.32
CA LEU A 251 8.11 -1.31 -13.77
C LEU A 251 8.66 -2.26 -14.83
N GLU A 252 8.29 -2.05 -16.09
CA GLU A 252 8.91 -2.68 -17.24
C GLU A 252 9.93 -1.72 -17.88
N GLY A 253 11.16 -2.20 -18.03
CA GLY A 253 12.27 -1.45 -18.60
C GLY A 253 13.17 -2.37 -19.43
N ARG A 254 14.03 -1.78 -20.25
CA ARG A 254 15.04 -2.55 -20.97
C ARG A 254 16.07 -3.06 -19.96
N PHE A 255 16.54 -4.29 -20.14
CA PHE A 255 17.66 -4.81 -19.38
C PHE A 255 18.90 -3.96 -19.65
N GLU A 256 19.32 -3.18 -18.67
CA GLU A 256 20.60 -2.46 -18.69
C GLU A 256 21.67 -3.37 -18.10
N ARG A 257 22.80 -3.48 -18.81
CA ARG A 257 23.86 -4.46 -18.56
C ARG A 257 24.90 -3.94 -17.57
#